data_AF-A0A7S3WR42-F1
#
_entry.id   AF-A0A7S3WR42-F1
#
_cell.length_a   1.000
_cell.length_b   1.000
_cell.length_c   1.000
_cell.angle_alpha   90.00
_cell.angle_beta   90.00
_cell.angle_gamma   90.00
#
_symmetry.space_group_name_H-M   'P 1'
#
loop_
_entity.id
_entity.type
_entity.pdbx_description
1 polymer ?
#
loop_
_entity_poly.entity_id
_entity_poly.type
_entity_poly.pdbx_seq_one_letter_code
_entity_poly.pdbx_strand_id
1 'polypeptide(L)'
;FTWPWTRSQEYNPGGHRDISKRTFDLSNQYRISQNLIALEWNDALAGIAADHALQLVRGELPFNHEGFDGRMARVPFDFTRMAENLAMCLGYADVARCAVDG
;
A
#
# COMPACT_ATOMS: atom_id res chain seq x y z
N PHE A 1 3.92 24.87 1.48
CA PHE A 1 4.23 23.72 2.35
C PHE A 1 5.23 22.85 1.60
N THR A 2 6.49 22.81 2.01
CA THR A 2 7.54 22.01 1.37
C THR A 2 8.17 21.10 2.42
N TRP A 3 8.13 19.78 2.18
CA TRP A 3 8.58 18.77 3.12
C TRP A 3 10.12 18.59 3.06
N PRO A 4 10.83 18.48 4.21
CA PRO A 4 12.28 18.64 4.28
C PRO A 4 13.11 17.36 4.05
N TRP A 5 12.60 16.35 3.33
CA TRP A 5 13.34 15.10 3.11
C TRP A 5 13.88 15.01 1.68
N THR A 6 14.84 15.86 1.35
CA THR A 6 15.77 15.58 0.26
C THR A 6 17.11 15.18 0.87
N ARG A 7 17.42 13.88 0.77
CA ARG A 7 18.73 13.20 0.90
C ARG A 7 18.80 12.18 2.06
N SER A 8 19.11 10.94 1.66
CA SER A 8 19.54 9.74 2.42
C SER A 8 18.49 8.74 2.93
N GLN A 9 17.58 8.29 2.07
CA GLN A 9 17.41 6.84 1.91
C GLN A 9 17.54 6.53 0.42
N GLU A 10 18.57 5.75 0.07
CA GLU A 10 18.66 5.17 -1.26
C GLU A 10 17.39 4.36 -1.52
N TYR A 11 16.76 4.61 -2.66
CA TYR A 11 15.62 3.83 -3.13
C TYR A 11 16.07 2.37 -3.28
N ASN A 12 15.71 1.53 -2.31
CA ASN A 12 15.87 0.07 -2.40
C ASN A 12 14.57 -0.51 -2.97
N PRO A 13 14.52 -0.88 -4.27
CA PRO A 13 13.32 -1.45 -4.87
C PRO A 13 12.87 -2.76 -4.20
N GLY A 14 13.78 -3.47 -3.52
CA GLY A 14 13.46 -4.67 -2.72
C GLY A 14 12.68 -4.36 -1.44
N GLY A 15 12.96 -3.22 -0.78
CA GLY A 15 12.32 -2.86 0.49
C GLY A 15 10.81 -2.64 0.37
N HIS A 16 10.34 -2.13 -0.77
CA HIS A 16 8.91 -1.96 -1.02
C HIS A 16 8.20 -3.31 -1.15
N ARG A 17 8.79 -4.28 -1.86
CA ARG A 17 8.22 -5.61 -2.03
C ARG A 17 8.10 -6.34 -0.69
N ASP A 18 9.11 -6.19 0.17
CA ASP A 18 9.12 -6.77 1.51
C ASP A 18 8.02 -6.18 2.41
N ILE A 19 7.85 -4.84 2.38
CA ILE A 19 6.76 -4.17 3.11
C ILE A 19 5.40 -4.63 2.59
N SER A 20 5.18 -4.61 1.28
CA SER A 20 3.88 -5.00 0.71
C SER A 20 3.53 -6.46 1.01
N LYS A 21 4.50 -7.38 0.92
CA LYS A 21 4.29 -8.78 1.30
C LYS A 21 3.99 -8.92 2.79
N ARG A 22 4.74 -8.23 3.65
CA ARG A 22 4.50 -8.25 5.09
C ARG A 22 3.12 -7.69 5.45
N THR A 23 2.69 -6.59 4.85
CA THR A 23 1.35 -6.01 5.04
C THR A 23 0.27 -6.98 4.61
N PHE A 24 0.44 -7.67 3.47
CA PHE A 24 -0.49 -8.68 2.98
C PHE A 24 -0.59 -9.89 3.92
N ASP A 25 0.56 -10.40 4.38
CA ASP A 25 0.61 -11.54 5.31
C ASP A 25 -0.06 -11.20 6.64
N LEU A 26 0.24 -10.02 7.21
CA LEU A 26 -0.39 -9.53 8.44
C LEU A 26 -1.90 -9.32 8.26
N SER A 27 -2.32 -8.79 7.11
CA SER A 27 -3.73 -8.64 6.77
C SER A 27 -4.44 -9.99 6.69
N ASN A 28 -3.83 -10.99 6.07
CA ASN A 28 -4.37 -12.35 6.01
C ASN A 28 -4.39 -13.05 7.37
N GLN A 29 -3.38 -12.83 8.22
CA GLN A 29 -3.39 -13.31 9.61
C GLN A 29 -4.58 -12.74 10.38
N TYR A 30 -4.84 -11.43 10.25
CA TYR A 30 -6.01 -10.80 10.85
C TYR A 30 -7.33 -11.36 10.29
N ARG A 31 -7.43 -11.55 8.97
CA ARG A 31 -8.61 -12.17 8.35
C ARG A 31 -8.90 -13.57 8.92
N ILE A 32 -7.87 -14.41 9.01
CA ILE A 32 -7.98 -15.76 9.56
C ILE A 32 -8.42 -15.72 11.03
N SER A 33 -7.89 -14.77 11.83
CA SER A 33 -8.33 -14.61 13.23
C SER A 33 -9.80 -14.19 13.35
N GLN A 34 -10.36 -13.58 12.30
CA GLN A 34 -11.78 -13.24 12.19
C GLN A 34 -12.61 -14.33 11.49
N ASN A 35 -12.07 -15.54 11.29
CA ASN A 35 -12.69 -16.64 10.53
C ASN A 35 -13.04 -16.29 9.07
N LEU A 36 -12.28 -15.38 8.45
CA LEU A 36 -12.40 -15.03 7.04
C LEU A 36 -11.37 -15.77 6.19
N ILE A 37 -11.76 -16.09 4.95
CA ILE A 37 -10.87 -16.73 3.97
C ILE A 37 -9.70 -15.78 3.64
N ALA A 38 -8.48 -16.32 3.64
CA ALA A 38 -7.30 -15.59 3.21
C ALA A 38 -7.42 -15.13 1.76
N LEU A 39 -6.94 -13.92 1.47
CA LEU A 39 -6.84 -13.39 0.12
C LEU A 39 -5.64 -14.02 -0.60
N GLU A 40 -5.69 -14.02 -1.93
CA GLU A 40 -4.58 -14.40 -2.79
C GLU A 40 -3.77 -13.16 -3.19
N TRP A 41 -2.45 -13.33 -3.28
CA TRP A 41 -1.56 -12.24 -3.69
C TRP A 41 -1.63 -12.01 -5.20
N ASN A 42 -1.62 -10.74 -5.60
CA ASN A 42 -1.57 -10.35 -7.00
C ASN A 42 -0.49 -9.28 -7.22
N ASP A 43 0.54 -9.58 -8.02
CA ASP A 43 1.66 -8.67 -8.27
C ASP A 43 1.23 -7.38 -8.98
N ALA A 44 0.21 -7.42 -9.84
CA ALA A 44 -0.28 -6.23 -10.53
C ALA A 44 -0.97 -5.25 -9.55
N LEU A 45 -1.81 -5.76 -8.64
CA LEU A 45 -2.41 -4.95 -7.58
C LEU A 45 -1.34 -4.36 -6.65
N ALA A 46 -0.35 -5.16 -6.28
CA ALA A 46 0.76 -4.70 -5.44
C ALA A 46 1.56 -3.57 -6.12
N GLY A 47 1.83 -3.69 -7.41
CA GLY A 47 2.49 -2.64 -8.20
C GLY A 47 1.67 -1.34 -8.25
N ILE A 48 0.37 -1.42 -8.51
CA ILE A 48 -0.53 -0.26 -8.52
C ILE A 48 -0.54 0.44 -7.14
N ALA A 49 -0.61 -0.34 -6.06
CA ALA A 49 -0.58 0.20 -4.69
C ALA A 49 0.77 0.85 -4.35
N ALA A 50 1.88 0.23 -4.76
CA ALA A 50 3.22 0.78 -4.54
C ALA A 50 3.43 2.12 -5.27
N ASP A 51 2.99 2.22 -6.53
CA ASP A 51 3.02 3.46 -7.29
C ASP A 51 2.20 4.56 -6.61
N HIS A 52 0.98 4.22 -6.16
CA HIS A 52 0.13 5.17 -5.45
C HIS A 52 0.78 5.66 -4.15
N ALA A 53 1.31 4.75 -3.32
CA ALA A 53 2.02 5.11 -2.10
C ALA A 53 3.23 6.02 -2.37
N LEU A 54 3.94 5.79 -3.49
CA LEU A 54 5.07 6.62 -3.91
C LEU A 54 4.64 8.03 -4.32
N GLN A 55 3.51 8.17 -5.02
CA GLN A 55 2.92 9.47 -5.35
C GLN A 55 2.50 10.24 -4.11
N LEU A 56 1.85 9.55 -3.15
CA LEU A 56 1.43 10.12 -1.87
C LEU A 56 2.62 10.62 -1.04
N VAL A 57 3.69 9.82 -0.91
CA VAL A 57 4.87 10.22 -0.10
C VAL A 57 5.67 11.35 -0.76
N ARG A 58 5.64 11.45 -2.09
CA ARG A 58 6.26 12.56 -2.84
C ARG A 58 5.43 13.83 -2.82
N GLY A 59 4.18 13.77 -2.34
CA GLY A 59 3.25 14.89 -2.36
C GLY A 59 2.75 15.24 -3.76
N GLU A 60 2.84 14.30 -4.72
CA GLU A 60 2.28 14.45 -6.07
C GLU A 60 0.75 14.41 -6.03
N LEU A 61 0.20 13.67 -5.04
CA LEU A 61 -1.23 13.59 -4.75
C LEU A 61 -1.46 13.87 -3.25
N PRO A 62 -2.61 14.46 -2.88
CA PRO A 62 -3.03 14.57 -1.49
C PRO A 62 -3.26 13.17 -0.87
N PHE A 63 -3.06 13.04 0.44
CA PHE A 63 -3.38 11.80 1.17
C PHE A 63 -4.90 11.60 1.28
N ASN A 64 -5.48 11.07 0.22
CA ASN A 64 -6.88 10.72 0.07
C ASN A 64 -7.05 9.69 -1.07
N HIS A 65 -8.29 9.38 -1.46
CA HIS A 65 -8.60 8.42 -2.52
C HIS A 65 -8.78 9.05 -3.90
N GLU A 66 -8.27 10.26 -4.13
CA GLU A 66 -8.37 10.91 -5.44
C GLU A 66 -7.67 10.07 -6.52
N GLY A 67 -8.29 9.99 -7.71
CA GLY A 67 -7.77 9.18 -8.81
C GLY A 67 -7.95 7.66 -8.66
N PHE A 68 -8.73 7.19 -7.67
CA PHE A 68 -8.97 5.76 -7.45
C PHE A 68 -9.50 5.03 -8.69
N ASP A 69 -10.47 5.61 -9.40
CA ASP A 69 -11.01 5.03 -10.64
C ASP A 69 -9.93 4.86 -11.72
N GLY A 70 -9.00 5.80 -11.81
CA GLY A 70 -7.85 5.71 -12.73
C GLY A 70 -6.89 4.58 -12.35
N ARG A 71 -6.74 4.29 -11.04
CA ARG A 71 -5.97 3.12 -10.57
C ARG A 71 -6.70 1.82 -10.85
N MET A 72 -8.02 1.77 -10.67
CA MET A 72 -8.86 0.61 -11.01
C MET A 72 -8.78 0.26 -12.50
N ALA A 73 -8.72 1.26 -13.38
CA ALA A 73 -8.59 1.04 -14.83
C ALA A 73 -7.26 0.39 -15.23
N ARG A 74 -6.26 0.34 -14.35
CA ARG A 74 -4.97 -0.34 -14.59
C ARG A 74 -4.99 -1.83 -14.24
N VAL A 75 -6.05 -2.32 -13.60
CA VAL A 75 -6.17 -3.72 -13.19
C VAL A 75 -6.33 -4.60 -14.43
N PRO A 76 -5.47 -5.62 -14.65
CA PRO A 76 -5.42 -6.36 -15.91
C PRO A 76 -6.43 -7.53 -15.97
N PHE A 77 -7.45 -7.54 -15.11
CA PHE A 77 -8.43 -8.61 -14.99
C PHE A 77 -9.79 -8.04 -14.57
N ASP A 78 -10.86 -8.77 -14.89
CA ASP A 78 -12.22 -8.39 -14.53
C ASP A 78 -12.45 -8.49 -13.02
N PHE A 79 -13.11 -7.50 -12.46
CA PHE A 79 -13.51 -7.47 -11.05
C PHE A 79 -14.91 -6.89 -10.91
N THR A 80 -15.60 -7.23 -9.82
CA THR A 80 -16.95 -6.71 -9.53
C THR A 80 -16.94 -5.61 -8.48
N ARG A 81 -15.96 -5.65 -7.56
CA ARG A 81 -15.79 -4.68 -6.48
C ARG A 81 -14.31 -4.54 -6.15
N MET A 82 -13.90 -3.35 -5.76
CA MET A 82 -12.55 -3.06 -5.28
C MET A 82 -12.60 -1.88 -4.30
N ALA A 83 -11.70 -1.89 -3.33
CA ALA A 83 -11.59 -0.90 -2.26
C ALA A 83 -10.11 -0.63 -1.95
N GLU A 84 -9.83 0.51 -1.33
CA GLU A 84 -8.48 0.93 -0.96
C GLU A 84 -8.46 1.41 0.48
N ASN A 85 -7.48 0.94 1.26
CA ASN A 85 -7.14 1.48 2.56
C ASN A 85 -5.81 2.21 2.45
N LEU A 86 -5.71 3.38 3.10
CA LEU A 86 -4.48 4.17 3.15
C LEU A 86 -4.03 4.33 4.59
N ALA A 87 -2.73 4.23 4.84
CA ALA A 87 -2.12 4.46 6.14
C ALA A 87 -0.88 5.34 6.00
N MET A 88 -0.69 6.28 6.93
CA MET A 88 0.49 7.11 7.01
C MET A 88 1.31 6.70 8.24
N CYS A 89 2.35 5.91 8.02
CA CYS A 89 3.16 5.31 9.08
C CYS A 89 4.50 6.02 9.29
N LEU A 90 4.50 7.36 9.23
CA LEU A 90 5.72 8.15 9.43
C LEU A 90 6.24 7.99 10.87
N GLY A 91 7.51 7.60 11.01
CA GLY A 91 8.16 7.40 12.31
C GLY A 91 7.96 6.02 12.95
N TYR A 92 7.23 5.10 12.30
CA TYR A 92 7.08 3.73 12.77
C TYR A 92 8.25 2.85 12.31
N ALA A 93 8.78 2.04 13.22
CA ALA A 93 9.83 1.06 12.90
C ALA A 93 9.31 -0.11 12.05
N ASP A 94 8.06 -0.54 12.31
CA ASP A 94 7.36 -1.55 11.52
C ASP A 94 6.20 -0.90 10.76
N VAL A 95 6.49 -0.44 9.54
CA VAL A 95 5.52 0.21 8.66
C VAL A 95 4.38 -0.73 8.27
N ALA A 96 4.68 -2.01 8.05
CA ALA A 96 3.68 -2.99 7.65
C ALA A 96 2.70 -3.27 8.78
N ARG A 97 3.18 -3.36 10.02
CA ARG A 97 2.32 -3.53 11.20
C ARG A 97 1.46 -2.30 11.45
N CYS A 98 2.04 -1.10 11.39
CA CYS A 98 1.27 0.15 11.50
C CYS A 98 0.14 0.22 10.46
N ALA A 99 0.41 -0.17 9.20
CA ALA A 99 -0.60 -0.12 8.14
C ALA A 99 -1.78 -1.09 8.35
N VAL A 100 -1.58 -2.16 9.12
CA VAL A 100 -2.62 -3.17 9.39
C VAL A 100 -3.38 -2.88 10.69
N ASP A 101 -2.69 -2.36 11.72
CA ASP A 101 -3.28 -2.14 13.04
C ASP A 101 -4.19 -0.91 13.10
N GLY A 102 -3.94 0.12 12.28
CA GLY A 102 -4.76 1.34 12.19
C GLY A 102 -4.39 2.41 13.20
#